data_AF-A0A4Q7PXN5-F1
#
_entry.id   AF-A0A4Q7PXN5-F1
#
_cell.length_a   1.000
_cell.length_b   1.000
_cell.length_c   1.000
_cell.angle_alpha   90.00
_cell.angle_beta   90.00
_cell.angle_gamma   90.00
#
_symmetry.space_group_name_H-M   'P 1'
#
loop_
_entity.id
_entity.type
_entity.pdbx_description
1 polymer ?
#
loop_
_entity_poly.entity_id
_entity_poly.type
_entity_poly.pdbx_seq_one_letter_code
_entity_poly.pdbx_strand_id
1 'polypeptide(L)'
;MRSHLTLLFDPLTIEHLGYKMYSHLPNALAELIANAYDADATKVQVILRDDEHGRSVIVQDDGHGMNLSDLREKYLRIGRNRRVEGEGRSESGRRAVAGKKGLGKLALFGIGETILLTTKRRGASENLHVALSWTEIKNATGTEYHPDLTRSGAEVDLHGTRVELTNLRRRTPVNARDLAHSLSRLFGYVDDDFRIEVIDAAGTSRPINRDSRLDGVDKDVEWRVPEDLPGDLREALPNALIRGRIVAAAKPVAAEYRGLALYAHGRLANEPEFYGVSESSYAFSYLTGYLDVDYIDDGVADVISTDRRSISWDSDLTAELNRYLQRLLQWASRERRSARRNANKERIKTDHGVDVDTWVDSIRSSERDAVGDAASILVSPDSALADEDRTSLLKSLRTIAPDYADLHWRHLHPAIKVVSDSYYESGHFHAALSEALKRFVNDVRRSAGLENMEASNIVSNAFSVSGNDPARLDITRPYAEAGFDVKTLRTMRMGQWKLSEGAVAAFRNPFAHEEENRLVETEAMTYQDCLDGLSILSHLYRHFERATEAAPPDENTIPAS
;
A
#
# COMPACT_ATOMS: atom_id res chain seq x y z
N MET A 1 23.67 63.29 -19.52
CA MET A 1 24.51 62.08 -19.65
C MET A 1 23.93 61.01 -18.73
N ARG A 2 23.41 59.90 -19.28
CA ARG A 2 23.05 58.72 -18.47
C ARG A 2 24.31 57.88 -18.35
N SER A 3 24.90 57.81 -17.17
CA SER A 3 25.97 56.86 -16.87
C SER A 3 25.40 55.45 -16.91
N HIS A 4 25.95 54.60 -17.78
CA HIS A 4 25.63 53.18 -17.76
C HIS A 4 26.35 52.53 -16.58
N LEU A 5 25.59 51.85 -15.72
CA LEU A 5 26.12 50.97 -14.68
C LEU A 5 26.74 49.75 -15.35
N THR A 6 28.06 49.60 -15.24
CA THR A 6 28.76 48.38 -15.64
C THR A 6 28.95 47.52 -14.40
N LEU A 7 28.20 46.43 -14.30
CA LEU A 7 28.43 45.39 -13.29
C LEU A 7 29.52 44.45 -13.83
N LEU A 8 30.61 44.33 -13.09
CA LEU A 8 31.70 43.41 -13.39
C LEU A 8 31.34 42.02 -12.82
N PHE A 9 31.52 40.97 -13.61
CA PHE A 9 31.32 39.58 -13.23
C PHE A 9 32.67 38.86 -13.16
N ASP A 10 32.84 38.01 -12.15
CA ASP A 10 34.10 37.33 -11.86
C ASP A 10 34.21 36.00 -12.64
N PRO A 11 35.30 35.75 -13.40
CA PRO A 11 35.62 34.44 -13.98
C PRO A 11 35.60 33.27 -12.98
N LEU A 12 35.82 33.53 -11.68
CA LEU A 12 35.64 32.57 -10.58
C LEU A 12 34.22 32.01 -10.46
N THR A 13 33.24 32.59 -11.15
CA THR A 13 31.88 32.05 -11.19
C THR A 13 31.83 30.69 -11.88
N ILE A 14 32.77 30.37 -12.79
CA ILE A 14 32.94 29.02 -13.34
C ILE A 14 33.44 28.04 -12.26
N GLU A 15 34.31 28.51 -11.35
CA GLU A 15 34.75 27.73 -10.19
C GLU A 15 33.56 27.48 -9.24
N HIS A 16 32.75 28.49 -8.92
CA HIS A 16 31.62 28.29 -8.01
C HIS A 16 30.44 27.50 -8.62
N LEU A 17 30.15 27.65 -9.92
CA LEU A 17 29.05 26.96 -10.61
C LEU A 17 29.43 25.58 -11.18
N GLY A 18 30.68 25.37 -11.60
CA GLY A 18 31.12 24.12 -12.21
C GLY A 18 31.81 23.19 -11.21
N TYR A 19 32.75 23.71 -10.42
CA TYR A 19 33.66 22.92 -9.60
C TYR A 19 33.02 22.36 -8.33
N LYS A 20 32.15 23.14 -7.66
CA LYS A 20 31.49 22.70 -6.41
C LYS A 20 30.15 21.99 -6.61
N MET A 21 29.49 22.17 -7.76
CA MET A 21 28.16 21.60 -7.99
C MET A 21 28.17 20.09 -8.27
N TYR A 22 29.32 19.50 -8.64
CA TYR A 22 29.40 18.10 -9.06
C TYR A 22 30.63 17.37 -8.51
N SER A 23 30.71 17.23 -7.19
CA SER A 23 31.66 16.32 -6.52
C SER A 23 31.36 14.84 -6.78
N HIS A 24 30.21 14.52 -7.39
CA HIS A 24 29.74 13.17 -7.64
C HIS A 24 29.94 12.76 -9.10
N LEU A 25 30.87 11.83 -9.31
CA LEU A 25 31.23 11.27 -10.63
C LEU A 25 30.02 10.87 -11.50
N PRO A 26 29.00 10.13 -11.01
CA PRO A 26 27.87 9.72 -11.86
C PRO A 26 27.15 10.89 -12.52
N ASN A 27 27.00 12.01 -11.83
CA ASN A 27 26.30 13.19 -12.35
C ASN A 27 27.09 13.86 -13.47
N ALA A 28 28.42 13.98 -13.30
CA ALA A 28 29.28 14.54 -14.33
C ALA A 28 29.31 13.66 -15.60
N LEU A 29 29.34 12.34 -15.43
CA LEU A 29 29.25 11.39 -16.54
C LEU A 29 27.86 11.42 -17.19
N ALA A 30 26.81 11.68 -16.41
CA ALA A 30 25.46 11.78 -16.95
C ALA A 30 25.32 12.93 -17.97
N GLU A 31 26.05 14.03 -17.79
CA GLU A 31 26.10 15.12 -18.77
C GLU A 31 26.74 14.68 -20.10
N LEU A 32 27.76 13.82 -20.05
CA LEU A 32 28.38 13.26 -21.25
C LEU A 32 27.47 12.27 -21.97
N ILE A 33 26.81 11.38 -21.22
CA ILE A 33 25.86 10.40 -21.77
C ILE A 33 24.65 11.12 -22.40
N ALA A 34 24.15 12.19 -21.78
CA ALA A 34 23.08 13.00 -22.36
C ALA A 34 23.50 13.68 -23.68
N ASN A 35 24.74 14.18 -23.75
CA ASN A 35 25.26 14.75 -25.00
C ASN A 35 25.39 13.69 -26.11
N ALA A 36 25.74 12.45 -25.76
CA ALA A 36 25.78 11.35 -26.71
C ALA A 36 24.39 10.97 -27.21
N TYR A 37 23.38 10.93 -26.33
CA TYR A 37 21.98 10.73 -26.71
C TYR A 37 21.50 11.80 -27.69
N ASP A 38 21.79 13.07 -27.38
CA ASP A 38 21.47 14.23 -28.23
C ASP A 38 22.22 14.21 -29.59
N ALA A 39 23.31 13.45 -29.68
CA ALA A 39 24.12 13.29 -30.87
C ALA A 39 23.70 12.07 -31.73
N ASP A 40 22.52 11.51 -31.47
CA ASP A 40 21.98 10.33 -32.16
C ASP A 40 22.87 9.08 -32.04
N ALA A 41 23.61 8.94 -30.93
CA ALA A 41 24.36 7.72 -30.64
C ALA A 41 23.41 6.52 -30.42
N THR A 42 23.81 5.32 -30.80
CA THR A 42 23.09 4.08 -30.43
C THR A 42 23.75 3.39 -29.24
N LYS A 43 25.03 3.71 -28.98
CA LYS A 43 25.80 3.10 -27.92
C LYS A 43 26.70 4.11 -27.21
N VAL A 44 26.70 4.06 -25.89
CA VAL A 44 27.61 4.80 -25.03
C VAL A 44 28.32 3.85 -24.07
N GLN A 45 29.64 3.94 -24.03
CA GLN A 45 30.49 3.15 -23.15
C GLN A 45 31.16 4.06 -22.13
N VAL A 46 30.99 3.74 -20.84
CA VAL A 46 31.73 4.35 -19.73
C VAL A 46 32.83 3.37 -19.33
N ILE A 47 34.07 3.65 -19.73
CA ILE A 47 35.21 2.75 -19.54
C ILE A 47 36.06 3.26 -18.38
N LEU A 48 36.29 2.40 -17.39
CA LEU A 48 37.18 2.66 -16.26
C LEU A 48 38.55 2.06 -16.55
N ARG A 49 39.60 2.88 -16.54
CA ARG A 49 40.98 2.42 -16.67
C ARG A 49 41.74 2.60 -15.37
N ASP A 50 42.57 1.61 -15.07
CA ASP A 50 43.56 1.63 -13.99
C ASP A 50 44.78 0.87 -14.53
N ASP A 51 45.66 1.58 -15.23
CA ASP A 51 46.85 1.03 -15.88
C ASP A 51 48.13 1.79 -15.47
N GLU A 52 49.28 1.42 -16.06
CA GLU A 52 50.59 2.01 -15.73
C GLU A 52 50.67 3.52 -16.00
N HIS A 53 49.80 4.06 -16.88
CA HIS A 53 49.68 5.49 -17.19
C HIS A 53 48.73 6.22 -16.24
N GLY A 54 48.17 5.52 -15.26
CA GLY A 54 47.29 6.06 -14.23
C GLY A 54 45.83 5.69 -14.43
N ARG A 55 44.97 6.38 -13.68
CA ARG A 55 43.52 6.15 -13.70
C ARG A 55 42.82 7.16 -14.58
N SER A 56 41.90 6.66 -15.40
CA SER A 56 41.04 7.51 -16.21
C SER A 56 39.60 6.98 -16.27
N VAL A 57 38.67 7.90 -16.53
CA VAL A 57 37.28 7.57 -16.85
C VAL A 57 37.00 8.09 -18.24
N ILE A 58 36.55 7.20 -19.12
CA ILE A 58 36.32 7.50 -20.53
C ILE A 58 34.83 7.35 -20.80
N VAL A 59 34.23 8.32 -21.47
CA VAL A 59 32.89 8.19 -22.06
C VAL A 59 33.06 8.24 -23.58
N GLN A 60 32.61 7.19 -24.25
CA GLN A 60 32.71 7.05 -25.71
C GLN A 60 31.34 6.75 -26.30
N ASP A 61 30.98 7.49 -27.35
CA ASP A 61 29.74 7.32 -28.11
C ASP A 61 30.00 7.11 -29.60
N ASP A 62 29.02 6.52 -30.28
CA ASP A 62 28.96 6.34 -31.73
C ASP A 62 28.02 7.36 -32.41
N GLY A 63 27.82 8.53 -31.81
CA GLY A 63 26.96 9.58 -32.35
C GLY A 63 27.53 10.26 -33.59
N HIS A 64 26.88 11.30 -34.09
CA HIS A 64 27.31 11.99 -35.31
C HIS A 64 28.67 12.69 -35.21
N GLY A 65 29.19 12.91 -33.99
CA GLY A 65 30.45 13.62 -33.71
C GLY A 65 30.45 15.09 -34.13
N MET A 66 31.60 15.75 -33.98
CA MET A 66 31.73 17.20 -34.20
C MET A 66 32.80 17.52 -35.25
N ASN A 67 32.57 18.56 -36.04
CA ASN A 67 33.61 19.19 -36.85
C ASN A 67 34.26 20.37 -36.08
N LEU A 68 35.25 21.02 -36.70
CA LEU A 68 35.96 22.14 -36.06
C LEU A 68 35.05 23.33 -35.72
N SER A 69 34.06 23.61 -36.58
CA SER A 69 33.08 24.68 -36.34
C SER A 69 32.20 24.34 -35.14
N ASP A 70 31.74 23.10 -35.05
CA ASP A 70 30.96 22.60 -33.91
C ASP A 70 31.75 22.76 -32.60
N LEU A 71 33.03 22.37 -32.58
CA LEU A 71 33.87 22.55 -31.41
C LEU A 71 34.00 24.01 -31.00
N ARG A 72 34.31 24.88 -31.96
CA ARG A 72 34.54 26.32 -31.72
C ARG A 72 33.29 27.05 -31.23
N GLU A 73 32.14 26.78 -31.84
CA GLU A 73 30.93 27.57 -31.65
C GLU A 73 29.96 26.96 -30.63
N LYS A 74 30.08 25.65 -30.38
CA LYS A 74 29.07 24.89 -29.65
C LYS A 74 29.59 24.22 -28.38
N TYR A 75 30.86 23.81 -28.32
CA TYR A 75 31.31 22.88 -27.28
C TYR A 75 31.42 23.50 -25.88
N LEU A 76 32.06 24.67 -25.70
CA LEU A 76 32.22 25.35 -24.40
C LEU A 76 31.38 26.62 -24.23
N ARG A 77 30.36 26.83 -25.07
CA ARG A 77 29.52 28.03 -25.00
C ARG A 77 28.56 27.97 -23.80
N ILE A 78 28.92 28.69 -22.73
CA ILE A 78 28.14 28.77 -21.49
C ILE A 78 26.80 29.49 -21.73
N GLY A 79 25.71 28.96 -21.17
CA GLY A 79 24.38 29.59 -21.24
C GLY A 79 23.65 29.39 -22.56
N ARG A 80 24.18 28.55 -23.45
CA ARG A 80 23.53 28.19 -24.71
C ARG A 80 22.29 27.34 -24.45
N ASN A 81 21.12 27.81 -24.91
CA ASN A 81 19.89 27.03 -24.91
C ASN A 81 19.67 26.33 -26.26
N ARG A 82 20.08 25.05 -26.35
CA ARG A 82 19.99 24.25 -27.58
C ARG A 82 18.56 24.06 -28.08
N ARG A 83 17.55 24.09 -27.21
CA ARG A 83 16.14 23.93 -27.60
C ARG A 83 15.55 25.18 -28.23
N VAL A 84 16.09 26.36 -27.90
CA VAL A 84 15.60 27.65 -28.45
C VAL A 84 16.36 28.03 -29.72
N GLU A 85 17.64 27.65 -29.84
CA GLU A 85 18.45 27.92 -31.03
C GLU A 85 18.23 26.88 -32.18
N GLY A 86 17.43 25.84 -31.97
CA GLY A 86 17.08 24.82 -32.97
C GLY A 86 15.63 24.32 -32.80
N GLU A 87 15.22 23.24 -33.47
CA GLU A 87 13.85 22.69 -33.37
C GLU A 87 13.60 21.87 -32.09
N GLY A 88 14.54 21.88 -31.13
CA GLY A 88 14.46 21.04 -29.92
C GLY A 88 14.69 19.53 -30.18
N ARG A 89 15.06 19.15 -31.40
CA ARG A 89 15.32 17.76 -31.81
C ARG A 89 16.79 17.54 -32.19
N SER A 90 17.23 16.29 -32.12
CA SER A 90 18.55 15.86 -32.59
C SER A 90 18.70 16.11 -34.10
N GLU A 91 19.92 16.00 -34.64
CA GLU A 91 20.19 16.32 -36.05
C GLU A 91 19.40 15.43 -37.02
N SER A 92 19.18 14.16 -36.65
CA SER A 92 18.32 13.26 -37.42
C SER A 92 16.82 13.55 -37.27
N GLY A 93 16.43 14.45 -36.36
CA GLY A 93 15.05 14.72 -35.98
C GLY A 93 14.39 13.64 -35.12
N ARG A 94 15.10 12.55 -34.80
CA ARG A 94 14.48 11.41 -34.09
C ARG A 94 14.23 11.71 -32.62
N ARG A 95 15.23 12.26 -31.92
CA ARG A 95 15.20 12.41 -30.46
C ARG A 95 14.91 13.84 -30.04
N ALA A 96 14.21 14.02 -28.92
CA ALA A 96 14.15 15.31 -28.24
C ALA A 96 15.50 15.57 -27.53
N VAL A 97 16.02 16.79 -27.65
CA VAL A 97 17.32 17.16 -27.05
C VAL A 97 17.15 17.31 -25.54
N ALA A 98 17.90 16.55 -24.75
CA ALA A 98 17.86 16.60 -23.29
C ALA A 98 18.67 17.78 -22.70
N GLY A 99 19.70 18.28 -23.40
CA GLY A 99 20.58 19.34 -22.91
C GLY A 99 20.05 20.78 -23.04
N LYS A 100 19.99 21.55 -21.93
CA LYS A 100 19.40 22.91 -21.90
C LYS A 100 20.36 24.09 -21.69
N LYS A 101 21.48 23.96 -20.95
CA LYS A 101 22.23 25.13 -20.43
C LYS A 101 23.74 25.21 -20.75
N GLY A 102 24.33 24.17 -21.34
CA GLY A 102 25.75 24.15 -21.72
C GLY A 102 26.78 24.14 -20.56
N LEU A 103 26.34 24.27 -19.30
CA LEU A 103 27.20 24.31 -18.11
C LEU A 103 27.75 22.93 -17.68
N GLY A 104 27.06 21.84 -18.02
CA GLY A 104 27.37 20.48 -17.55
C GLY A 104 28.77 19.98 -17.93
N LYS A 105 29.41 20.54 -18.96
CA LYS A 105 30.77 20.15 -19.38
C LYS A 105 31.86 20.65 -18.42
N LEU A 106 31.60 21.75 -17.70
CA LEU A 106 32.54 22.28 -16.70
C LEU A 106 32.56 21.44 -15.43
N ALA A 107 31.48 20.69 -15.16
CA ALA A 107 31.39 19.74 -14.05
C ALA A 107 32.49 18.66 -14.10
N LEU A 108 32.96 18.32 -15.30
CA LEU A 108 34.00 17.33 -15.52
C LEU A 108 35.34 17.72 -14.86
N PHE A 109 35.62 19.03 -14.73
CA PHE A 109 36.82 19.52 -14.04
C PHE A 109 36.76 19.35 -12.51
N GLY A 110 35.56 19.11 -11.96
CA GLY A 110 35.36 18.64 -10.59
C GLY A 110 35.79 17.19 -10.38
N ILE A 111 35.92 16.41 -11.46
CA ILE A 111 36.28 14.98 -11.42
C ILE A 111 37.75 14.75 -11.77
N GLY A 112 38.24 15.36 -12.86
CA GLY A 112 39.62 15.26 -13.33
C GLY A 112 40.21 16.62 -13.70
N GLU A 113 41.52 16.76 -13.66
CA GLU A 113 42.19 18.03 -14.00
C GLU A 113 42.27 18.27 -15.51
N THR A 114 42.31 17.20 -16.30
CA THR A 114 42.49 17.25 -17.75
C THR A 114 41.39 16.46 -18.45
N ILE A 115 40.83 17.05 -19.50
CA ILE A 115 39.83 16.43 -20.37
C ILE A 115 40.44 16.27 -21.75
N LEU A 116 40.57 15.03 -22.21
CA LEU A 116 41.02 14.71 -23.56
C LEU A 116 39.79 14.36 -24.41
N LEU A 117 39.47 15.25 -25.34
CA LEU A 117 38.37 15.10 -26.28
C LEU A 117 38.91 14.59 -27.62
N THR A 118 38.38 13.49 -28.12
CA THR A 118 38.56 13.04 -29.50
C THR A 118 37.19 12.95 -30.15
N THR A 119 37.02 13.57 -31.32
CA THR A 119 35.72 13.55 -32.00
C THR A 119 35.91 13.46 -33.51
N LYS A 120 34.99 12.76 -34.16
CA LYS A 120 34.95 12.65 -35.62
C LYS A 120 33.54 12.82 -36.14
N ARG A 121 33.35 13.82 -36.98
CA ARG A 121 32.09 14.03 -37.70
C ARG A 121 31.83 12.87 -38.67
N ARG A 122 30.59 12.37 -38.73
CA ARG A 122 30.17 11.37 -39.72
C ARG A 122 30.56 11.81 -41.15
N GLY A 123 31.21 10.92 -41.89
CA GLY A 123 31.70 11.19 -43.25
C GLY A 123 33.02 11.96 -43.33
N ALA A 124 33.61 12.38 -42.21
CA ALA A 124 34.94 12.99 -42.21
C ALA A 124 36.07 11.95 -42.19
N SER A 125 37.23 12.32 -42.73
CA SER A 125 38.44 11.49 -42.79
C SER A 125 39.46 11.76 -41.68
N GLU A 126 39.21 12.76 -40.82
CA GLU A 126 40.14 13.19 -39.77
C GLU A 126 39.46 13.22 -38.41
N ASN A 127 40.13 12.68 -37.39
CA ASN A 127 39.81 12.92 -35.98
C ASN A 127 40.32 14.30 -35.56
N LEU A 128 39.55 14.97 -34.70
CA LEU A 128 39.98 16.15 -33.97
C LEU A 128 40.30 15.74 -32.53
N HIS A 129 41.50 16.07 -32.07
CA HIS A 129 41.94 15.85 -30.69
C HIS A 129 42.13 17.18 -29.99
N VAL A 130 41.47 17.37 -28.85
CA VAL A 130 41.52 18.59 -28.06
C VAL A 130 41.85 18.23 -26.62
N ALA A 131 42.88 18.86 -26.05
CA ALA A 131 43.22 18.74 -24.63
C ALA A 131 42.73 19.99 -23.90
N LEU A 132 41.84 19.81 -22.91
CA LEU A 132 41.35 20.90 -22.06
C LEU A 132 41.94 20.74 -20.67
N SER A 133 42.58 21.79 -20.16
CA SER A 133 43.21 21.83 -18.85
C SER A 133 42.50 22.80 -17.93
N TRP A 134 42.04 22.33 -16.76
CA TRP A 134 41.43 23.21 -15.76
C TRP A 134 42.38 24.33 -15.33
N THR A 135 43.65 23.97 -15.14
CA THR A 135 44.69 24.90 -14.68
C THR A 135 44.94 26.00 -15.71
N GLU A 136 44.92 25.69 -17.00
CA GLU A 136 45.00 26.70 -18.06
C GLU A 136 43.75 27.58 -18.14
N ILE A 137 42.56 26.98 -18.06
CA ILE A 137 41.29 27.73 -18.08
C ILE A 137 41.23 28.71 -16.90
N LYS A 138 41.68 28.30 -15.71
CA LYS A 138 41.70 29.16 -14.52
C LYS A 138 42.71 30.32 -14.64
N ASN A 139 43.82 30.07 -15.32
CA ASN A 139 44.89 31.06 -15.52
C ASN A 139 44.70 31.91 -16.78
N ALA A 140 43.70 31.60 -17.61
CA ALA A 140 43.39 32.36 -18.81
C ALA A 140 42.96 33.79 -18.43
N THR A 141 43.62 34.79 -19.01
CA THR A 141 43.29 36.20 -18.82
C THR A 141 42.26 36.64 -19.86
N GLY A 142 41.02 36.87 -19.43
CA GLY A 142 39.92 37.31 -20.29
C GLY A 142 38.80 36.27 -20.44
N THR A 143 38.09 36.31 -21.58
CA THR A 143 36.97 35.39 -21.89
C THR A 143 37.34 34.30 -22.91
N GLU A 144 38.61 34.23 -23.32
CA GLU A 144 39.07 33.35 -24.39
C GLU A 144 40.01 32.26 -23.86
N TYR A 145 39.80 31.02 -24.30
CA TYR A 145 40.62 29.86 -23.99
C TYR A 145 41.04 29.18 -25.30
N HIS A 146 42.34 28.89 -25.44
CA HIS A 146 42.92 28.31 -26.65
C HIS A 146 43.55 26.95 -26.34
N PRO A 147 42.76 25.86 -26.34
CA PRO A 147 43.30 24.53 -26.10
C PRO A 147 44.14 24.04 -27.29
N ASP A 148 45.07 23.13 -27.01
CA ASP A 148 45.80 22.42 -28.05
C ASP A 148 44.85 21.57 -28.90
N LEU A 149 44.94 21.75 -30.22
CA LEU A 149 44.16 21.00 -31.22
C LEU A 149 45.13 20.29 -32.18
N THR A 150 45.00 18.97 -32.27
CA THR A 150 45.72 18.16 -33.27
C THR A 150 44.74 17.34 -34.11
N ARG A 151 45.21 16.87 -35.27
CA ARG A 151 44.43 16.06 -36.22
C ARG A 151 45.15 14.76 -36.53
N SER A 152 44.39 13.69 -36.71
CA SER A 152 44.91 12.42 -37.20
C SER A 152 43.98 11.81 -38.23
N GLY A 153 44.55 11.03 -39.16
CA GLY A 153 43.76 10.28 -40.14
C GLY A 153 42.92 9.20 -39.45
N ALA A 154 41.70 8.99 -39.95
CA ALA A 154 40.75 8.04 -39.40
C ALA A 154 40.00 7.30 -40.51
N GLU A 155 39.57 6.07 -40.23
CA GLU A 155 38.67 5.32 -41.11
C GLU A 155 37.36 6.09 -41.28
N VAL A 156 36.84 6.18 -42.51
CA VAL A 156 35.68 7.02 -42.86
C VAL A 156 34.41 6.58 -42.13
N ASP A 157 34.22 5.28 -41.92
CA ASP A 157 33.00 4.69 -41.36
C ASP A 157 32.85 4.86 -39.85
N LEU A 158 33.96 5.01 -39.13
CA LEU A 158 33.91 5.33 -37.70
C LEU A 158 33.35 6.74 -37.51
N HIS A 159 32.69 7.04 -36.40
CA HIS A 159 32.32 8.41 -36.01
C HIS A 159 31.92 8.42 -34.54
N GLY A 160 31.78 9.62 -33.98
CA GLY A 160 31.34 9.80 -32.60
C GLY A 160 32.31 10.63 -31.79
N THR A 161 32.17 10.55 -30.48
CA THR A 161 32.96 11.35 -29.54
C THR A 161 33.47 10.48 -28.40
N ARG A 162 34.72 10.70 -28.03
CA ARG A 162 35.39 10.10 -26.89
C ARG A 162 35.90 11.22 -25.98
N VAL A 163 35.46 11.21 -24.73
CA VAL A 163 35.89 12.13 -23.69
C VAL A 163 36.58 11.33 -22.60
N GLU A 164 37.85 11.62 -22.36
CA GLU A 164 38.64 10.97 -21.32
C GLU A 164 39.02 11.97 -20.23
N LEU A 165 38.69 11.62 -18.99
CA LEU A 165 39.05 12.35 -17.79
C LEU A 165 40.29 11.71 -17.19
N THR A 166 41.41 12.43 -17.19
CA THR A 166 42.66 12.00 -16.55
C THR A 166 42.97 12.87 -15.34
N ASN A 167 43.99 12.50 -14.57
CA ASN A 167 44.36 13.18 -13.32
C ASN A 167 43.15 13.29 -12.38
N LEU A 168 42.47 12.16 -12.15
CA LEU A 168 41.28 12.09 -11.33
C LEU A 168 41.58 12.59 -9.91
N ARG A 169 40.72 13.46 -9.38
CA ARG A 169 40.87 14.00 -8.01
C ARG A 169 40.66 12.93 -6.94
N ARG A 170 39.91 11.87 -7.29
CA ARG A 170 39.64 10.73 -6.41
C ARG A 170 40.84 9.79 -6.36
N ARG A 171 41.27 9.44 -5.14
CA ARG A 171 42.36 8.48 -4.89
C ARG A 171 41.93 7.02 -4.85
N THR A 172 40.66 6.71 -4.61
CA THR A 172 40.15 5.34 -4.60
C THR A 172 39.65 4.93 -5.97
N PRO A 173 39.82 3.66 -6.39
CA PRO A 173 39.23 3.15 -7.62
C PRO A 173 37.71 3.38 -7.67
N VAL A 174 37.20 3.55 -8.89
CA VAL A 174 35.75 3.64 -9.13
C VAL A 174 35.21 2.22 -9.22
N ASN A 175 34.21 1.90 -8.41
CA ASN A 175 33.53 0.61 -8.49
C ASN A 175 32.55 0.63 -9.67
N ALA A 176 32.77 -0.22 -10.67
CA ALA A 176 31.93 -0.30 -11.86
C ALA A 176 30.47 -0.67 -11.57
N ARG A 177 30.24 -1.53 -10.57
CA ARG A 177 28.89 -1.96 -10.18
C ARG A 177 28.12 -0.80 -9.55
N ASP A 178 28.74 -0.10 -8.60
CA ASP A 178 28.11 1.04 -7.92
C ASP A 178 27.87 2.20 -8.89
N LEU A 179 28.80 2.41 -9.83
CA LEU A 179 28.65 3.40 -10.89
C LEU A 179 27.49 3.05 -11.83
N ALA A 180 27.40 1.79 -12.28
CA ALA A 180 26.29 1.32 -13.11
C ALA A 180 24.93 1.50 -12.40
N HIS A 181 24.84 1.13 -11.12
CA HIS A 181 23.66 1.37 -10.30
C HIS A 181 23.33 2.86 -10.12
N SER A 182 24.36 3.71 -9.97
CA SER A 182 24.13 5.16 -9.85
C SER A 182 23.62 5.75 -11.16
N LEU A 183 24.18 5.35 -12.29
CA LEU A 183 23.77 5.83 -13.62
C LEU A 183 22.38 5.31 -14.01
N SER A 184 22.00 4.08 -13.64
CA SER A 184 20.64 3.56 -13.89
C SER A 184 19.54 4.36 -13.20
N ARG A 185 19.88 5.08 -12.12
CA ARG A 185 18.95 5.99 -11.45
C ARG A 185 18.82 7.32 -12.19
N LEU A 186 19.87 7.79 -12.87
CA LEU A 186 19.88 9.08 -13.57
C LEU A 186 19.23 9.02 -14.95
N PHE A 187 19.13 7.81 -15.53
CA PHE A 187 18.64 7.59 -16.88
C PHE A 187 17.44 6.67 -16.92
N GLY A 188 16.45 7.08 -17.70
CA GLY A 188 15.23 6.35 -18.01
C GLY A 188 14.88 6.46 -19.50
N TYR A 189 15.88 6.50 -20.38
CA TYR A 189 15.64 6.57 -21.83
C TYR A 189 14.70 5.44 -22.28
N VAL A 190 13.73 5.81 -23.11
CA VAL A 190 12.66 4.92 -23.60
C VAL A 190 13.09 4.20 -24.88
N ASP A 191 14.10 4.72 -25.58
CA ASP A 191 14.55 4.18 -26.86
C ASP A 191 15.28 2.83 -26.70
N ASP A 192 14.73 1.76 -27.27
CA ASP A 192 15.36 0.43 -27.32
C ASP A 192 16.71 0.41 -28.06
N ASP A 193 16.97 1.45 -28.87
CA ASP A 193 18.18 1.59 -29.69
C ASP A 193 19.31 2.36 -28.99
N PHE A 194 19.10 2.90 -27.79
CA PHE A 194 20.13 3.61 -27.03
C PHE A 194 20.63 2.77 -25.85
N ARG A 195 21.88 2.34 -25.92
CA ARG A 195 22.48 1.45 -24.92
C ARG A 195 23.61 2.14 -24.18
N ILE A 196 23.58 2.05 -22.85
CA ILE A 196 24.65 2.53 -21.99
C ILE A 196 25.28 1.32 -21.29
N GLU A 197 26.61 1.24 -21.27
CA GLU A 197 27.32 0.21 -20.51
C GLU A 197 28.50 0.80 -19.73
N VAL A 198 28.75 0.25 -18.53
CA VAL A 198 29.96 0.53 -17.74
C VAL A 198 30.92 -0.65 -17.92
N ILE A 199 32.13 -0.37 -18.38
CA ILE A 199 33.19 -1.36 -18.60
C ILE A 199 34.25 -1.16 -17.53
N ASP A 200 34.50 -2.19 -16.71
CA ASP A 200 35.55 -2.14 -15.71
C ASP A 200 36.96 -2.30 -16.30
N ALA A 201 37.99 -2.11 -15.46
CA ALA A 201 39.38 -2.22 -15.89
C ALA A 201 39.77 -3.62 -16.38
N ALA A 202 39.00 -4.65 -16.04
CA ALA A 202 39.19 -6.02 -16.54
C ALA A 202 38.43 -6.28 -17.85
N GLY A 203 37.68 -5.31 -18.37
CA GLY A 203 36.88 -5.43 -19.59
C GLY A 203 35.48 -6.00 -19.38
N THR A 204 35.04 -6.18 -18.12
CA THR A 204 33.68 -6.68 -17.84
C THR A 204 32.66 -5.59 -18.12
N SER A 205 31.77 -5.82 -19.08
CA SER A 205 30.66 -4.90 -19.38
C SER A 205 29.48 -5.10 -18.42
N ARG A 206 28.90 -3.99 -17.98
CA ARG A 206 27.69 -3.91 -17.15
C ARG A 206 26.69 -2.99 -17.85
N PRO A 207 25.67 -3.54 -18.54
CA PRO A 207 24.66 -2.72 -19.19
C PRO A 207 23.82 -1.98 -18.14
N ILE A 208 23.43 -0.76 -18.48
CA ILE A 208 22.51 0.06 -17.71
C ILE A 208 21.18 0.03 -18.43
N ASN A 209 20.13 -0.41 -17.75
CA ASN A 209 18.78 -0.35 -18.27
C ASN A 209 17.84 0.37 -17.28
N ARG A 210 16.70 0.84 -17.78
CA ARG A 210 15.70 1.60 -17.01
C ARG A 210 15.15 0.82 -15.81
N ASP A 211 14.91 -0.47 -16.00
CA ASP A 211 14.37 -1.35 -14.98
C ASP A 211 15.44 -1.80 -13.96
N SER A 212 16.73 -1.52 -14.21
CA SER A 212 17.85 -1.90 -13.32
C SER A 212 17.77 -1.26 -11.94
N ARG A 213 16.97 -0.19 -11.78
CA ARG A 213 16.71 0.40 -10.46
C ARG A 213 15.70 -0.41 -9.63
N LEU A 214 14.90 -1.24 -10.29
CA LEU A 214 13.97 -2.18 -9.65
C LEU A 214 14.63 -3.57 -9.49
N ASP A 215 15.79 -3.81 -10.12
CA ASP A 215 16.57 -5.03 -9.92
C ASP A 215 16.96 -5.16 -8.44
N GLY A 216 16.56 -6.27 -7.81
CA GLY A 216 16.81 -6.53 -6.39
C GLY A 216 15.68 -6.09 -5.45
N VAL A 217 14.62 -5.45 -5.96
CA VAL A 217 13.37 -5.26 -5.21
C VAL A 217 12.57 -6.55 -5.24
N ASP A 218 12.32 -7.13 -4.07
CA ASP A 218 11.41 -8.28 -3.90
C ASP A 218 9.97 -7.79 -4.06
N LYS A 219 9.41 -7.96 -5.27
CA LYS A 219 8.13 -7.36 -5.67
C LYS A 219 6.95 -8.16 -5.14
N ASP A 220 6.06 -7.48 -4.44
CA ASP A 220 4.76 -8.02 -3.99
C ASP A 220 3.69 -7.73 -5.06
N VAL A 221 3.57 -6.47 -5.46
CA VAL A 221 2.63 -6.01 -6.51
C VAL A 221 3.30 -4.95 -7.40
N GLU A 222 2.96 -4.93 -8.68
CA GLU A 222 3.41 -3.94 -9.66
C GLU A 222 2.20 -3.38 -10.42
N TRP A 223 2.16 -2.05 -10.60
CA TRP A 223 1.14 -1.34 -11.37
C TRP A 223 1.79 -0.51 -12.47
N ARG A 224 1.31 -0.67 -13.71
CA ARG A 224 1.67 0.17 -14.85
C ARG A 224 0.78 1.40 -14.91
N VAL A 225 1.40 2.55 -15.14
CA VAL A 225 0.72 3.82 -15.27
C VAL A 225 0.68 4.22 -16.75
N PRO A 226 -0.49 4.48 -17.34
CA PRO A 226 -1.83 4.52 -16.72
C PRO A 226 -2.65 3.21 -16.85
N GLU A 227 -2.08 2.13 -17.39
CA GLU A 227 -2.82 0.95 -17.84
C GLU A 227 -3.58 0.23 -16.72
N ASP A 228 -2.96 0.11 -15.54
CA ASP A 228 -3.49 -0.61 -14.39
C ASP A 228 -4.19 0.33 -13.38
N LEU A 229 -4.40 1.61 -13.74
CA LEU A 229 -5.08 2.59 -12.88
C LEU A 229 -6.61 2.49 -12.96
N PRO A 230 -7.33 2.78 -11.86
CA PRO A 230 -8.78 2.90 -11.87
C PRO A 230 -9.24 4.09 -12.74
N GLY A 231 -10.48 4.04 -13.21
CA GLY A 231 -11.03 5.00 -14.18
C GLY A 231 -10.92 6.46 -13.71
N ASP A 232 -11.19 6.74 -12.45
CA ASP A 232 -11.14 8.09 -11.88
C ASP A 232 -9.72 8.68 -11.82
N LEU A 233 -8.69 7.86 -11.56
CA LEU A 233 -7.30 8.29 -11.62
C LEU A 233 -6.83 8.43 -13.06
N ARG A 234 -7.26 7.51 -13.94
CA ARG A 234 -6.91 7.57 -15.36
C ARG A 234 -7.49 8.80 -16.06
N GLU A 235 -8.73 9.18 -15.73
CA GLU A 235 -9.38 10.39 -16.25
C GLU A 235 -8.75 11.67 -15.68
N ALA A 236 -8.22 11.61 -14.45
CA ALA A 236 -7.57 12.74 -13.79
C ALA A 236 -6.07 12.91 -14.15
N LEU A 237 -5.56 12.18 -15.16
CA LEU A 237 -4.19 12.34 -15.65
C LEU A 237 -3.96 13.77 -16.14
N PRO A 238 -2.99 14.52 -15.58
CA PRO A 238 -2.67 15.87 -16.04
C PRO A 238 -2.19 15.90 -17.49
N ASN A 239 -1.62 14.78 -17.96
CA ASN A 239 -1.16 14.63 -19.32
C ASN A 239 -1.26 13.18 -19.78
N ALA A 240 -1.75 12.97 -21.00
CA ALA A 240 -1.94 11.65 -21.59
C ALA A 240 -0.62 10.91 -21.91
N LEU A 241 0.54 11.57 -21.81
CA LEU A 241 1.87 10.98 -22.04
C LEU A 241 2.55 10.46 -20.78
N ILE A 242 1.95 10.65 -19.59
CA ILE A 242 2.54 10.14 -18.36
C ILE A 242 2.56 8.61 -18.40
N ARG A 243 3.76 8.02 -18.32
CA ARG A 243 3.96 6.57 -18.37
C ARG A 243 4.90 6.11 -17.27
N GLY A 244 4.73 4.91 -16.74
CA GLY A 244 5.72 4.36 -15.82
C GLY A 244 5.19 3.22 -14.99
N ARG A 245 5.82 2.99 -13.82
CA ARG A 245 5.53 1.86 -12.95
C ARG A 245 5.62 2.23 -11.49
N ILE A 246 4.72 1.67 -10.70
CA ILE A 246 4.74 1.70 -9.24
C ILE A 246 4.86 0.26 -8.76
N VAL A 247 5.75 0.03 -7.82
CA VAL A 247 6.04 -1.27 -7.23
C VAL A 247 5.86 -1.18 -5.73
N ALA A 248 5.05 -2.09 -5.20
CA ALA A 248 5.01 -2.42 -3.79
C ALA A 248 5.95 -3.61 -3.53
N ALA A 249 6.93 -3.41 -2.65
CA ALA A 249 7.85 -4.45 -2.24
C ALA A 249 7.29 -5.30 -1.09
N ALA A 250 7.74 -6.54 -1.00
CA ALA A 250 7.48 -7.44 0.12
C ALA A 250 8.22 -7.00 1.40
N LYS A 251 9.41 -6.38 1.23
CA LYS A 251 10.26 -5.86 2.31
C LYS A 251 10.47 -4.35 2.15
N PRO A 252 10.78 -3.62 3.24
CA PRO A 252 11.06 -2.20 3.14
C PRO A 252 12.18 -1.94 2.12
N VAL A 253 11.93 -1.01 1.22
CA VAL A 253 12.89 -0.61 0.20
C VAL A 253 13.99 0.24 0.86
N ALA A 254 15.21 0.19 0.35
CA ALA A 254 16.29 1.08 0.80
C ALA A 254 15.91 2.55 0.60
N ALA A 255 16.33 3.43 1.52
CA ALA A 255 15.81 4.79 1.65
C ALA A 255 15.92 5.61 0.35
N GLU A 256 17.01 5.44 -0.38
CA GLU A 256 17.32 6.14 -1.63
C GLU A 256 16.47 5.71 -2.85
N TYR A 257 15.65 4.65 -2.70
CA TYR A 257 14.70 4.19 -3.72
C TYR A 257 13.24 4.36 -3.27
N ARG A 258 12.98 4.82 -2.04
CA ARG A 258 11.62 4.97 -1.52
C ARG A 258 10.87 6.08 -2.23
N GLY A 259 9.62 5.81 -2.58
CA GLY A 259 8.78 6.74 -3.30
C GLY A 259 8.97 6.66 -4.81
N LEU A 260 8.47 7.68 -5.48
CA LEU A 260 8.33 7.68 -6.94
C LEU A 260 9.35 8.66 -7.52
N ALA A 261 10.15 8.23 -8.49
CA ALA A 261 11.07 9.08 -9.23
C ALA A 261 10.39 9.66 -10.46
N LEU A 262 10.76 10.87 -10.88
CA LEU A 262 10.26 11.46 -12.12
C LEU A 262 11.39 11.62 -13.12
N TYR A 263 11.09 11.28 -14.36
CA TYR A 263 11.97 11.44 -15.51
C TYR A 263 11.33 12.40 -16.52
N ALA A 264 12.15 13.19 -17.17
CA ALA A 264 11.75 14.02 -18.31
C ALA A 264 12.79 13.84 -19.41
N HIS A 265 12.33 13.45 -20.60
CA HIS A 265 13.14 13.14 -21.79
C HIS A 265 14.24 12.11 -21.47
N GLY A 266 13.87 11.06 -20.73
CA GLY A 266 14.77 9.96 -20.37
C GLY A 266 15.86 10.31 -19.34
N ARG A 267 15.80 11.49 -18.71
CA ARG A 267 16.69 11.89 -17.61
C ARG A 267 15.92 12.14 -16.33
N LEU A 268 16.53 11.82 -15.19
CA LEU A 268 15.96 12.16 -13.89
C LEU A 268 15.59 13.65 -13.86
N ALA A 269 14.42 13.94 -13.31
CA ALA A 269 13.90 15.28 -13.06
C ALA A 269 13.67 15.48 -11.56
N ASN A 270 13.28 14.42 -10.85
CA ASN A 270 13.09 14.43 -9.41
C ASN A 270 13.51 13.10 -8.80
N GLU A 271 14.24 13.15 -7.69
CA GLU A 271 14.55 11.94 -6.91
C GLU A 271 13.27 11.26 -6.38
N PRO A 272 13.35 9.97 -6.03
CA PRO A 272 12.26 9.27 -5.36
C PRO A 272 11.77 10.04 -4.13
N GLU A 273 10.49 10.40 -4.13
CA GLU A 273 9.85 11.03 -2.96
C GLU A 273 8.34 10.71 -2.89
N PHE A 274 7.68 11.26 -1.87
CA PHE A 274 6.25 11.06 -1.62
C PHE A 274 5.38 12.30 -1.89
N TYR A 275 5.97 13.38 -2.43
CA TYR A 275 5.26 14.59 -2.87
C TYR A 275 4.29 15.19 -1.84
N GLY A 276 4.66 15.18 -0.56
CA GLY A 276 3.83 15.73 0.52
C GLY A 276 2.86 14.74 1.17
N VAL A 277 2.81 13.48 0.71
CA VAL A 277 2.12 12.41 1.45
C VAL A 277 2.95 12.01 2.68
N SER A 278 2.29 11.91 3.84
CA SER A 278 2.99 11.62 5.11
C SER A 278 3.68 10.26 5.10
N GLU A 279 5.00 10.28 5.29
CA GLU A 279 5.86 9.08 5.41
C GLU A 279 5.58 8.27 6.69
N SER A 280 4.78 8.79 7.62
CA SER A 280 4.49 8.14 8.90
C SER A 280 3.66 6.86 8.78
N SER A 281 3.01 6.63 7.63
CA SER A 281 2.37 5.33 7.36
C SER A 281 3.43 4.31 6.93
N TYR A 282 3.55 3.23 7.71
CA TYR A 282 4.47 2.10 7.48
C TYR A 282 4.43 1.59 6.02
N ALA A 283 3.27 1.71 5.36
CA ALA A 283 3.04 1.34 3.97
C ALA A 283 3.96 2.04 2.94
N PHE A 284 4.39 3.28 3.18
CA PHE A 284 5.21 4.03 2.22
C PHE A 284 6.65 3.54 2.12
N SER A 285 7.17 2.92 3.18
CA SER A 285 8.52 2.35 3.18
C SER A 285 8.71 1.20 2.17
N TYR A 286 7.61 0.66 1.65
CA TYR A 286 7.57 -0.44 0.70
C TYR A 286 7.32 0.01 -0.75
N LEU A 287 7.01 1.29 -0.98
CA LEU A 287 6.70 1.79 -2.31
C LEU A 287 7.97 2.30 -2.99
N THR A 288 8.14 1.91 -4.25
CA THR A 288 9.13 2.47 -5.17
C THR A 288 8.54 2.55 -6.57
N GLY A 289 9.03 3.42 -7.44
CA GLY A 289 8.54 3.49 -8.82
C GLY A 289 9.13 4.63 -9.60
N TYR A 290 8.82 4.72 -10.89
CA TYR A 290 9.17 5.85 -11.74
C TYR A 290 8.00 6.29 -12.61
N LEU A 291 7.96 7.56 -13.01
CA LEU A 291 7.12 8.07 -14.10
C LEU A 291 7.92 8.94 -15.05
N ASP A 292 7.61 8.84 -16.34
CA ASP A 292 7.98 9.78 -17.37
C ASP A 292 6.94 10.92 -17.39
N VAL A 293 7.41 12.16 -17.33
CA VAL A 293 6.61 13.38 -17.24
C VAL A 293 7.17 14.44 -18.19
N ASP A 294 7.57 14.04 -19.40
CA ASP A 294 8.30 14.86 -20.40
C ASP A 294 7.70 16.26 -20.60
N TYR A 295 6.37 16.38 -20.57
CA TYR A 295 5.64 17.62 -20.77
C TYR A 295 6.01 18.76 -19.79
N ILE A 296 6.58 18.46 -18.61
CA ILE A 296 7.00 19.49 -17.66
C ILE A 296 8.27 20.22 -18.12
N ASP A 297 9.05 19.61 -19.01
CA ASP A 297 10.31 20.16 -19.52
C ASP A 297 10.14 20.80 -20.92
N ASP A 298 8.97 20.63 -21.54
CA ASP A 298 8.61 21.22 -22.84
C ASP A 298 8.08 22.67 -22.72
N GLY A 299 7.77 23.11 -21.50
CA GLY A 299 7.24 24.44 -21.21
C GLY A 299 8.30 25.57 -21.24
N VAL A 300 7.81 26.80 -21.19
CA VAL A 300 8.65 28.02 -21.15
C VAL A 300 9.33 28.19 -19.79
N ALA A 301 8.67 27.77 -18.70
CA ALA A 301 9.20 27.84 -17.36
C ALA A 301 10.19 26.70 -17.11
N ASP A 302 11.39 27.03 -16.64
CA ASP A 302 12.38 26.03 -16.25
C ASP A 302 12.14 25.55 -14.83
N VAL A 303 11.31 24.52 -14.69
CA VAL A 303 10.87 23.99 -13.39
C VAL A 303 11.80 22.93 -12.81
N ILE A 304 12.71 22.35 -13.61
CA ILE A 304 13.65 21.32 -13.16
C ILE A 304 14.93 21.99 -12.68
N SER A 305 15.42 21.60 -11.49
CA SER A 305 16.68 22.09 -10.94
C SER A 305 17.86 21.82 -11.89
N THR A 306 18.91 22.64 -11.83
CA THR A 306 20.08 22.49 -12.71
C THR A 306 20.81 21.16 -12.51
N ASP A 307 20.81 20.61 -11.29
CA ASP A 307 21.35 19.29 -10.96
C ASP A 307 20.37 18.14 -11.24
N ARG A 308 19.13 18.47 -11.66
CA ARG A 308 18.05 17.55 -12.04
C ARG A 308 17.62 16.55 -10.97
N ARG A 309 17.66 16.99 -9.71
CA ARG A 309 17.25 16.18 -8.54
C ARG A 309 15.92 16.63 -7.96
N SER A 310 15.46 17.82 -8.29
CA SER A 310 14.20 18.37 -7.80
C SER A 310 13.46 19.19 -8.84
N ILE A 311 12.15 19.29 -8.65
CA ILE A 311 11.25 20.15 -9.41
C ILE A 311 10.78 21.29 -8.50
N SER A 312 10.74 22.52 -9.02
CA SER A 312 9.99 23.61 -8.40
C SER A 312 8.50 23.38 -8.61
N TRP A 313 7.77 23.32 -7.49
CA TRP A 313 6.34 23.03 -7.47
C TRP A 313 5.47 24.29 -7.54
N ASP A 314 6.06 25.46 -7.80
CA ASP A 314 5.40 26.77 -7.69
C ASP A 314 4.53 27.13 -8.91
N SER A 315 4.72 26.43 -10.03
CA SER A 315 3.91 26.67 -11.25
C SER A 315 2.59 25.90 -11.21
N ASP A 316 1.56 26.42 -11.88
CA ASP A 316 0.25 25.76 -12.00
C ASP A 316 0.39 24.33 -12.56
N LEU A 317 1.25 24.16 -13.58
CA LEU A 317 1.54 22.87 -14.23
C LEU A 317 2.10 21.85 -13.22
N THR A 318 3.13 22.24 -12.47
CA THR A 318 3.79 21.37 -11.50
C THR A 318 2.92 21.13 -10.27
N ALA A 319 2.13 22.12 -9.84
CA ALA A 319 1.21 21.99 -8.72
C ALA A 319 0.06 21.02 -9.04
N GLU A 320 -0.44 21.01 -10.28
CA GLU A 320 -1.38 20.00 -10.75
C GLU A 320 -0.76 18.59 -10.74
N LEU A 321 0.44 18.43 -11.29
CA LEU A 321 1.17 17.17 -11.25
C LEU A 321 1.38 16.68 -9.81
N ASN A 322 1.79 17.56 -8.90
CA ASN A 322 2.02 17.21 -7.50
C ASN A 322 0.74 16.65 -6.83
N ARG A 323 -0.40 17.32 -7.03
CA ARG A 323 -1.70 16.85 -6.53
C ARG A 323 -2.08 15.48 -7.12
N TYR A 324 -1.80 15.25 -8.40
CA TYR A 324 -2.03 13.95 -9.03
C TYR A 324 -1.13 12.85 -8.42
N LEU A 325 0.17 13.14 -8.24
CA LEU A 325 1.12 12.20 -7.64
C LEU A 325 0.74 11.83 -6.20
N GLN A 326 0.25 12.78 -5.40
CA GLN A 326 -0.28 12.50 -4.07
C GLN A 326 -1.45 11.51 -4.10
N ARG A 327 -2.44 11.75 -4.98
CA ARG A 327 -3.58 10.83 -5.16
C ARG A 327 -3.13 9.44 -5.61
N LEU A 328 -2.20 9.38 -6.55
CA LEU A 328 -1.63 8.15 -7.10
C LEU A 328 -0.92 7.32 -6.01
N LEU A 329 -0.07 7.94 -5.20
CA LEU A 329 0.63 7.27 -4.09
C LEU A 329 -0.33 6.81 -2.98
N GLN A 330 -1.34 7.62 -2.66
CA GLN A 330 -2.37 7.23 -1.70
C GLN A 330 -3.18 6.02 -2.19
N TRP A 331 -3.51 5.98 -3.48
CA TRP A 331 -4.14 4.83 -4.11
C TRP A 331 -3.27 3.58 -4.05
N ALA A 332 -2.00 3.64 -4.49
CA ALA A 332 -1.09 2.50 -4.45
C ALA A 332 -0.90 1.94 -3.02
N SER A 333 -0.83 2.83 -2.02
CA SER A 333 -0.80 2.45 -0.61
C SER A 333 -2.08 1.73 -0.15
N ARG A 334 -3.27 2.19 -0.58
CA ARG A 334 -4.56 1.54 -0.28
C ARG A 334 -4.67 0.17 -0.94
N GLU A 335 -4.32 0.08 -2.22
CA GLU A 335 -4.35 -1.17 -2.98
C GLU A 335 -3.45 -2.23 -2.35
N ARG A 336 -2.21 -1.87 -2.01
CA ARG A 336 -1.30 -2.77 -1.29
C ARG A 336 -1.91 -3.27 0.02
N ARG A 337 -2.47 -2.37 0.83
CA ARG A 337 -3.08 -2.73 2.12
C ARG A 337 -4.29 -3.67 1.93
N SER A 338 -5.09 -3.43 0.90
CA SER A 338 -6.22 -4.29 0.53
C SER A 338 -5.74 -5.69 0.12
N ALA A 339 -4.78 -5.75 -0.81
CA ALA A 339 -4.20 -7.01 -1.29
C ALA A 339 -3.60 -7.84 -0.14
N ARG A 340 -2.82 -7.23 0.74
CA ARG A 340 -2.23 -7.91 1.91
C ARG A 340 -3.27 -8.34 2.94
N ARG A 341 -4.32 -7.55 3.14
CA ARG A 341 -5.45 -7.93 4.01
C ARG A 341 -6.15 -9.18 3.48
N ASN A 342 -6.43 -9.23 2.18
CA ASN A 342 -7.04 -10.40 1.54
C ASN A 342 -6.12 -11.62 1.59
N ALA A 343 -4.83 -11.45 1.31
CA ALA A 343 -3.85 -12.53 1.46
C ALA A 343 -3.79 -13.08 2.90
N ASN A 344 -3.87 -12.20 3.92
CA ASN A 344 -3.94 -12.62 5.31
C ASN A 344 -5.22 -13.41 5.63
N LYS A 345 -6.38 -12.99 5.08
CA LYS A 345 -7.65 -13.72 5.23
C LYS A 345 -7.57 -15.11 4.62
N GLU A 346 -7.10 -15.22 3.38
CA GLU A 346 -6.95 -16.50 2.69
C GLU A 346 -5.96 -17.43 3.40
N ARG A 347 -4.89 -16.87 3.97
CA ARG A 347 -3.95 -17.64 4.80
C ARG A 347 -4.62 -18.19 6.05
N ILE A 348 -5.34 -17.37 6.81
CA ILE A 348 -6.09 -17.82 8.00
C ILE A 348 -7.10 -18.92 7.63
N LYS A 349 -7.78 -18.77 6.50
CA LYS A 349 -8.72 -19.77 5.98
C LYS A 349 -8.03 -21.09 5.64
N THR A 350 -6.87 -21.04 4.98
CA THR A 350 -6.12 -22.23 4.57
C THR A 350 -5.48 -22.94 5.76
N ASP A 351 -4.82 -22.19 6.65
CA ASP A 351 -4.02 -22.74 7.75
C ASP A 351 -4.87 -23.16 8.96
N HIS A 352 -6.04 -22.55 9.15
CA HIS A 352 -6.89 -22.77 10.32
C HIS A 352 -8.33 -23.15 9.99
N GLY A 353 -8.72 -23.19 8.72
CA GLY A 353 -10.09 -23.51 8.30
C GLY A 353 -11.10 -22.42 8.66
N VAL A 354 -10.64 -21.18 8.92
CA VAL A 354 -11.50 -20.09 9.40
C VAL A 354 -11.70 -19.03 8.32
N ASP A 355 -12.93 -18.90 7.85
CA ASP A 355 -13.34 -17.75 7.04
C ASP A 355 -13.74 -16.60 7.97
N VAL A 356 -12.86 -15.60 8.10
CA VAL A 356 -13.00 -14.51 9.09
C VAL A 356 -14.30 -13.73 8.91
N ASP A 357 -14.69 -13.42 7.67
CA ASP A 357 -15.91 -12.66 7.40
C ASP A 357 -17.15 -13.48 7.75
N THR A 358 -17.17 -14.76 7.36
CA THR A 358 -18.27 -15.69 7.70
C THR A 358 -18.40 -15.88 9.20
N TRP A 359 -17.29 -16.01 9.92
CA TRP A 359 -17.27 -16.14 11.38
C TRP A 359 -17.86 -14.91 12.06
N VAL A 360 -17.40 -13.70 11.70
CA VAL A 360 -17.97 -12.45 12.26
C VAL A 360 -19.44 -12.28 11.89
N ASP A 361 -19.84 -12.61 10.66
CA ASP A 361 -21.23 -12.51 10.20
C ASP A 361 -22.18 -13.54 10.82
N SER A 362 -21.63 -14.64 11.36
CA SER A 362 -22.41 -15.63 12.11
C SER A 362 -22.92 -15.10 13.45
N ILE A 363 -22.26 -14.09 14.02
CA ILE A 363 -22.62 -13.45 15.29
C ILE A 363 -23.69 -12.39 15.01
N ARG A 364 -24.88 -12.52 15.63
CA ARG A 364 -26.01 -11.60 15.41
C ARG A 364 -26.20 -10.61 16.56
N SER A 365 -25.51 -10.78 17.68
CA SER A 365 -25.57 -9.91 18.85
C SER A 365 -24.74 -8.62 18.72
N SER A 366 -24.81 -7.76 19.74
CA SER A 366 -24.04 -6.51 19.86
C SER A 366 -22.51 -6.70 19.86
N GLU A 367 -22.04 -7.90 20.19
CA GLU A 367 -20.63 -8.25 20.23
C GLU A 367 -20.00 -8.41 18.85
N ARG A 368 -20.81 -8.55 17.79
CA ARG A 368 -20.34 -8.64 16.40
C ARG A 368 -19.35 -7.54 16.05
N ASP A 369 -19.64 -6.30 16.43
CA ASP A 369 -18.81 -5.15 16.10
C ASP A 369 -17.44 -5.24 16.81
N ALA A 370 -17.43 -5.61 18.10
CA ALA A 370 -16.20 -5.78 18.86
C ALA A 370 -15.32 -6.94 18.34
N VAL A 371 -15.94 -8.06 17.97
CA VAL A 371 -15.25 -9.19 17.33
C VAL A 371 -14.75 -8.79 15.95
N GLY A 372 -15.55 -8.03 15.20
CA GLY A 372 -15.18 -7.45 13.90
C GLY A 372 -13.95 -6.55 13.99
N ASP A 373 -13.90 -5.66 14.98
CA ASP A 373 -12.75 -4.79 15.23
C ASP A 373 -11.50 -5.59 15.56
N ALA A 374 -11.60 -6.59 16.46
CA ALA A 374 -10.48 -7.46 16.79
C ALA A 374 -10.01 -8.31 15.59
N ALA A 375 -10.95 -8.85 14.81
CA ALA A 375 -10.68 -9.58 13.59
C ALA A 375 -10.02 -8.68 12.53
N SER A 376 -10.38 -7.40 12.47
CA SER A 376 -9.77 -6.43 11.57
C SER A 376 -8.27 -6.22 11.87
N ILE A 377 -7.87 -6.31 13.14
CA ILE A 377 -6.47 -6.24 13.58
C ILE A 377 -5.72 -7.50 13.14
N LEU A 378 -6.32 -8.68 13.28
CA LEU A 378 -5.72 -9.96 12.85
C LEU A 378 -5.37 -9.97 11.36
N VAL A 379 -6.23 -9.41 10.52
CA VAL A 379 -6.02 -9.37 9.07
C VAL A 379 -5.24 -8.14 8.63
N SER A 380 -4.99 -7.18 9.53
CA SER A 380 -4.33 -5.92 9.20
C SER A 380 -2.87 -6.14 8.78
N PRO A 381 -2.45 -5.62 7.62
CA PRO A 381 -1.05 -5.68 7.21
C PRO A 381 -0.14 -4.74 8.02
N ASP A 382 -0.73 -3.76 8.71
CA ASP A 382 0.00 -2.76 9.50
C ASP A 382 0.19 -3.23 10.95
N SER A 383 -0.35 -4.39 11.35
CA SER A 383 -0.09 -4.97 12.67
C SER A 383 1.36 -5.50 12.72
N ALA A 384 2.12 -5.10 13.73
CA ALA A 384 3.46 -5.63 13.99
C ALA A 384 3.47 -7.04 14.63
N LEU A 385 2.34 -7.76 14.55
CA LEU A 385 2.18 -9.08 15.16
C LEU A 385 2.96 -10.14 14.37
N ALA A 386 3.76 -10.93 15.08
CA ALA A 386 4.35 -12.13 14.52
C ALA A 386 3.25 -13.16 14.18
N ASP A 387 3.58 -14.10 13.29
CA ASP A 387 2.61 -15.12 12.84
C ASP A 387 2.12 -16.02 14.00
N GLU A 388 3.01 -16.32 14.95
CA GLU A 388 2.66 -17.08 16.16
C GLU A 388 1.67 -16.32 17.05
N ASP A 389 1.90 -15.02 17.27
CA ASP A 389 1.01 -14.16 18.05
C ASP A 389 -0.36 -14.04 17.41
N ARG A 390 -0.39 -13.89 16.08
CA ARG A 390 -1.64 -13.82 15.30
C ARG A 390 -2.43 -15.12 15.42
N THR A 391 -1.75 -16.26 15.35
CA THR A 391 -2.37 -17.58 15.52
C THR A 391 -2.92 -17.76 16.93
N SER A 392 -2.16 -17.34 17.94
CA SER A 392 -2.58 -17.39 19.34
C SER A 392 -3.82 -16.51 19.58
N LEU A 393 -3.78 -15.26 19.10
CA LEU A 393 -4.89 -14.32 19.23
C LEU A 393 -6.15 -14.81 18.50
N LEU A 394 -6.02 -15.37 17.30
CA LEU A 394 -7.13 -15.99 16.58
C LEU A 394 -7.77 -17.11 17.40
N LYS A 395 -6.97 -18.02 17.95
CA LYS A 395 -7.48 -19.12 18.80
C LYS A 395 -8.20 -18.58 20.03
N SER A 396 -7.59 -17.63 20.75
CA SER A 396 -8.20 -17.01 21.93
C SER A 396 -9.52 -16.31 21.62
N LEU A 397 -9.58 -15.54 20.53
CA LEU A 397 -10.81 -14.87 20.12
C LEU A 397 -11.91 -15.86 19.76
N ARG A 398 -11.59 -16.95 19.05
CA ARG A 398 -12.57 -18.00 18.73
C ARG A 398 -13.05 -18.78 19.95
N THR A 399 -12.21 -18.96 20.96
CA THR A 399 -12.64 -19.55 22.25
C THR A 399 -13.64 -18.65 22.97
N ILE A 400 -13.43 -17.33 22.92
CA ILE A 400 -14.30 -16.35 23.58
C ILE A 400 -15.61 -16.15 22.80
N ALA A 401 -15.53 -16.14 21.47
CA ALA A 401 -16.66 -15.90 20.57
C ALA A 401 -16.61 -16.92 19.40
N PRO A 402 -17.10 -18.15 19.60
CA PRO A 402 -17.20 -19.14 18.54
C PRO A 402 -18.29 -18.76 17.53
N ASP A 403 -18.40 -19.55 16.46
CA ASP A 403 -19.47 -19.41 15.47
C ASP A 403 -20.83 -19.49 16.19
N TYR A 404 -21.77 -18.58 15.85
CA TYR A 404 -23.09 -18.49 16.50
C TYR A 404 -23.03 -18.28 18.03
N ALA A 405 -22.12 -17.44 18.52
CA ALA A 405 -21.99 -17.09 19.95
C ALA A 405 -23.29 -16.61 20.65
N ASP A 406 -24.35 -16.34 19.90
CA ASP A 406 -25.70 -16.00 20.38
C ASP A 406 -26.38 -17.14 21.17
N LEU A 407 -25.86 -18.38 21.13
CA LEU A 407 -26.41 -19.52 21.87
C LEU A 407 -26.11 -19.50 23.40
N HIS A 408 -25.53 -18.42 23.92
CA HIS A 408 -25.12 -18.29 25.32
C HIS A 408 -26.08 -17.47 26.19
N TRP A 409 -25.95 -17.63 27.52
CA TRP A 409 -26.54 -16.91 28.67
C TRP A 409 -27.17 -15.51 28.41
N ARG A 410 -26.56 -14.72 27.54
CA ARG A 410 -26.97 -13.36 27.15
C ARG A 410 -28.38 -13.29 26.53
N HIS A 411 -28.85 -14.37 25.91
CA HIS A 411 -30.15 -14.41 25.21
C HIS A 411 -31.25 -15.13 25.99
N LEU A 412 -31.05 -15.39 27.29
CA LEU A 412 -32.12 -15.87 28.16
C LEU A 412 -33.22 -14.81 28.30
N HIS A 413 -34.46 -15.27 28.47
CA HIS A 413 -35.60 -14.39 28.71
C HIS A 413 -35.33 -13.56 29.98
N PRO A 414 -35.60 -12.24 30.01
CA PRO A 414 -35.25 -11.39 31.17
C PRO A 414 -35.79 -11.93 32.50
N ALA A 415 -37.02 -12.44 32.52
CA ALA A 415 -37.63 -13.04 33.71
C ALA A 415 -36.90 -14.30 34.21
N ILE A 416 -36.33 -15.08 33.29
CA ILE A 416 -35.52 -16.27 33.60
C ILE A 416 -34.14 -15.84 34.07
N LYS A 417 -33.48 -14.96 33.30
CA LYS A 417 -32.13 -14.48 33.58
C LYS A 417 -32.01 -13.86 34.97
N VAL A 418 -32.93 -12.97 35.34
CA VAL A 418 -32.88 -12.24 36.63
C VAL A 418 -32.87 -13.17 37.85
N VAL A 419 -33.59 -14.29 37.80
CA VAL A 419 -33.65 -15.22 38.94
C VAL A 419 -32.51 -16.24 38.93
N SER A 420 -31.88 -16.47 37.77
CA SER A 420 -30.80 -17.44 37.62
C SER A 420 -29.40 -16.82 37.70
N ASP A 421 -29.22 -15.51 37.48
CA ASP A 421 -27.93 -14.81 37.29
C ASP A 421 -26.94 -15.05 38.42
N SER A 422 -27.31 -14.65 39.64
CA SER A 422 -26.41 -14.74 40.79
C SER A 422 -25.95 -16.18 41.07
N TYR A 423 -26.83 -17.16 40.87
CA TYR A 423 -26.51 -18.57 41.08
C TYR A 423 -25.62 -19.11 39.98
N TYR A 424 -25.91 -18.76 38.73
CA TYR A 424 -25.14 -19.21 37.58
C TYR A 424 -23.71 -18.64 37.61
N GLU A 425 -23.55 -17.34 37.88
CA GLU A 425 -22.24 -16.70 38.00
C GLU A 425 -21.41 -17.28 39.14
N SER A 426 -22.06 -17.75 40.21
CA SER A 426 -21.42 -18.37 41.36
C SER A 426 -21.15 -19.87 41.18
N GLY A 427 -21.45 -20.46 40.00
CA GLY A 427 -21.27 -21.88 39.72
C GLY A 427 -22.33 -22.80 40.33
N HIS A 428 -23.40 -22.25 40.91
CA HIS A 428 -24.53 -22.99 41.47
C HIS A 428 -25.59 -23.27 40.39
N PHE A 429 -25.24 -24.05 39.38
CA PHE A 429 -26.06 -24.29 38.18
C PHE A 429 -27.41 -24.94 38.50
N HIS A 430 -27.46 -25.83 39.49
CA HIS A 430 -28.70 -26.43 39.97
C HIS A 430 -29.67 -25.38 40.52
N ALA A 431 -29.18 -24.52 41.43
CA ALA A 431 -29.97 -23.44 42.01
C ALA A 431 -30.45 -22.46 40.92
N ALA A 432 -29.59 -22.14 39.95
CA ALA A 432 -29.92 -21.25 38.84
C ALA A 432 -31.13 -21.77 38.02
N LEU A 433 -31.10 -23.05 37.62
CA LEU A 433 -32.19 -23.65 36.85
C LEU A 433 -33.45 -23.88 37.71
N SER A 434 -33.29 -24.25 38.98
CA SER A 434 -34.40 -24.44 39.92
C SER A 434 -35.18 -23.14 40.16
N GLU A 435 -34.50 -22.02 40.37
CA GLU A 435 -35.14 -20.71 40.53
C GLU A 435 -35.81 -20.23 39.23
N ALA A 436 -35.19 -20.46 38.07
CA ALA A 436 -35.82 -20.20 36.77
C ALA A 436 -37.11 -21.00 36.56
N LEU A 437 -37.11 -22.30 36.91
CA LEU A 437 -38.30 -23.16 36.85
C LEU A 437 -39.40 -22.67 37.77
N LYS A 438 -39.06 -22.33 39.03
CA LYS A 438 -40.01 -21.77 39.99
C LYS A 438 -40.63 -20.49 39.44
N ARG A 439 -39.82 -19.60 38.85
CA ARG A 439 -40.31 -18.37 38.24
C ARG A 439 -41.31 -18.64 37.12
N PHE A 440 -40.95 -19.46 36.14
CA PHE A 440 -41.85 -19.83 35.05
C PHE A 440 -43.16 -20.46 35.57
N VAL A 441 -43.08 -21.46 36.45
CA VAL A 441 -44.26 -22.13 37.02
C VAL A 441 -45.15 -21.17 37.80
N ASN A 442 -44.57 -20.28 38.61
CA ASN A 442 -45.33 -19.31 39.40
C ASN A 442 -46.05 -18.29 38.50
N ASP A 443 -45.44 -17.89 37.40
CA ASP A 443 -46.04 -16.94 36.46
C ASP A 443 -47.19 -17.58 35.68
N VAL A 444 -47.02 -18.84 35.26
CA VAL A 444 -48.08 -19.68 34.69
C VAL A 444 -49.21 -19.90 35.72
N ARG A 445 -48.85 -20.22 36.98
CA ARG A 445 -49.80 -20.43 38.08
C ARG A 445 -50.73 -19.23 38.25
N ARG A 446 -50.13 -18.03 38.34
CA ARG A 446 -50.84 -16.76 38.53
C ARG A 446 -51.77 -16.49 37.34
N SER A 447 -51.28 -16.68 36.12
CA SER A 447 -52.05 -16.35 34.91
C SER A 447 -53.17 -17.35 34.63
N ALA A 448 -53.00 -18.63 34.99
CA ALA A 448 -54.02 -19.66 34.83
C ALA A 448 -55.06 -19.72 35.99
N GLY A 449 -54.87 -18.92 37.05
CA GLY A 449 -55.73 -18.96 38.24
C GLY A 449 -55.76 -20.34 38.93
N LEU A 450 -54.61 -21.02 38.98
CA LEU A 450 -54.49 -22.37 39.55
C LEU A 450 -53.83 -22.30 40.93
N GLU A 451 -54.61 -22.41 42.01
CA GLU A 451 -54.07 -22.38 43.38
C GLU A 451 -53.91 -23.80 43.96
N ASN A 452 -53.00 -23.94 44.94
CA ASN A 452 -52.82 -25.17 45.74
C ASN A 452 -52.50 -26.44 44.93
N MET A 453 -51.73 -26.30 43.85
CA MET A 453 -51.28 -27.42 43.01
C MET A 453 -49.75 -27.50 42.93
N GLU A 454 -49.24 -28.72 42.77
CA GLU A 454 -47.83 -28.98 42.44
C GLU A 454 -47.47 -28.43 41.05
N ALA A 455 -46.18 -28.11 40.83
CA ALA A 455 -45.73 -27.49 39.58
C ALA A 455 -46.08 -28.30 38.32
N SER A 456 -45.92 -29.62 38.39
CA SER A 456 -46.28 -30.54 37.30
C SER A 456 -47.77 -30.45 36.97
N ASN A 457 -48.62 -30.41 37.99
CA ASN A 457 -50.06 -30.25 37.83
C ASN A 457 -50.43 -28.86 37.32
N ILE A 458 -49.67 -27.82 37.67
CA ILE A 458 -49.92 -26.45 37.18
C ILE A 458 -49.67 -26.36 35.68
N VAL A 459 -48.48 -26.75 35.22
CA VAL A 459 -48.17 -26.67 33.78
C VAL A 459 -49.05 -27.61 32.96
N SER A 460 -49.39 -28.77 33.53
CA SER A 460 -50.27 -29.73 32.87
C SER A 460 -51.69 -29.19 32.72
N ASN A 461 -52.31 -28.66 33.79
CA ASN A 461 -53.66 -28.10 33.72
C ASN A 461 -53.72 -26.77 32.96
N ALA A 462 -52.68 -25.94 33.04
CA ALA A 462 -52.63 -24.65 32.36
C ALA A 462 -52.66 -24.79 30.84
N PHE A 463 -51.91 -25.75 30.29
CA PHE A 463 -51.74 -25.94 28.84
C PHE A 463 -52.40 -27.22 28.29
N SER A 464 -53.21 -27.93 29.10
CA SER A 464 -53.77 -29.24 28.74
C SER A 464 -54.48 -29.26 27.37
N VAL A 465 -54.37 -30.39 26.67
CA VAL A 465 -54.99 -30.61 25.35
C VAL A 465 -55.96 -31.80 25.36
N SER A 466 -56.35 -32.29 26.55
CA SER A 466 -57.15 -33.51 26.73
C SER A 466 -58.59 -33.22 27.20
N GLY A 467 -59.58 -33.70 26.43
CA GLY A 467 -60.99 -33.73 26.84
C GLY A 467 -61.72 -32.37 26.75
N ASN A 468 -63.02 -32.36 27.07
CA ASN A 468 -63.94 -31.22 26.94
C ASN A 468 -63.57 -29.95 27.74
N ASP A 469 -62.45 -29.95 28.48
CA ASP A 469 -61.97 -28.77 29.21
C ASP A 469 -60.94 -28.00 28.35
N PRO A 470 -61.21 -26.73 27.99
CA PRO A 470 -60.24 -25.92 27.26
C PRO A 470 -59.02 -25.59 28.14
N ALA A 471 -57.83 -25.56 27.53
CA ALA A 471 -56.62 -25.06 28.18
C ALA A 471 -56.90 -23.69 28.82
N ARG A 472 -56.50 -23.52 30.09
CA ARG A 472 -56.70 -22.23 30.79
C ARG A 472 -55.85 -21.12 30.18
N LEU A 473 -54.73 -21.47 29.56
CA LEU A 473 -53.87 -20.55 28.82
C LEU A 473 -53.71 -21.04 27.38
N ASP A 474 -54.22 -20.28 26.43
CA ASP A 474 -54.05 -20.57 25.01
C ASP A 474 -52.90 -19.75 24.41
N ILE A 475 -51.74 -20.39 24.30
CA ILE A 475 -50.53 -19.77 23.74
C ILE A 475 -50.62 -19.48 22.23
N THR A 476 -51.64 -20.00 21.54
CA THR A 476 -51.70 -19.91 20.08
C THR A 476 -52.59 -18.78 19.56
N ARG A 477 -53.22 -18.01 20.46
CA ARG A 477 -54.12 -16.90 20.11
C ARG A 477 -53.52 -15.90 19.10
N PRO A 478 -52.29 -15.38 19.27
CA PRO A 478 -51.71 -14.44 18.30
C PRO A 478 -51.56 -15.04 16.90
N TYR A 479 -51.31 -16.35 16.82
CA TYR A 479 -51.14 -17.06 15.54
C TYR A 479 -52.49 -17.43 14.92
N ALA A 480 -53.51 -17.68 15.75
CA ALA A 480 -54.89 -17.87 15.29
C ALA A 480 -55.42 -16.59 14.63
N GLU A 481 -55.16 -15.43 15.24
CA GLU A 481 -55.49 -14.11 14.68
C GLU A 481 -54.73 -13.83 13.36
N ALA A 482 -53.51 -14.35 13.23
CA ALA A 482 -52.72 -14.31 11.99
C ALA A 482 -53.14 -15.35 10.93
N GLY A 483 -54.18 -16.16 11.17
CA GLY A 483 -54.75 -17.09 10.19
C GLY A 483 -54.05 -18.45 10.06
N PHE A 484 -53.33 -18.90 11.10
CA PHE A 484 -52.68 -20.22 11.07
C PHE A 484 -53.70 -21.36 11.07
N ASP A 485 -53.38 -22.45 10.35
CA ASP A 485 -54.26 -23.63 10.26
C ASP A 485 -54.55 -24.26 11.63
N VAL A 486 -55.78 -24.75 11.81
CA VAL A 486 -56.28 -25.32 13.07
C VAL A 486 -55.44 -26.51 13.54
N LYS A 487 -54.95 -27.35 12.62
CA LYS A 487 -54.07 -28.48 12.96
C LYS A 487 -52.72 -27.99 13.44
N THR A 488 -52.18 -26.93 12.83
CA THR A 488 -50.94 -26.26 13.27
C THR A 488 -51.09 -25.68 14.67
N LEU A 489 -52.16 -24.94 14.93
CA LEU A 489 -52.46 -24.38 16.26
C LEU A 489 -52.59 -25.49 17.31
N ARG A 490 -53.30 -26.59 17.00
CA ARG A 490 -53.41 -27.74 17.91
C ARG A 490 -52.05 -28.37 18.21
N THR A 491 -51.18 -28.47 17.20
CA THR A 491 -49.83 -29.03 17.34
C THR A 491 -48.95 -28.14 18.19
N MET A 492 -49.04 -26.82 18.02
CA MET A 492 -48.33 -25.84 18.84
C MET A 492 -48.76 -25.89 20.30
N ARG A 493 -50.07 -25.99 20.59
CA ARG A 493 -50.58 -26.19 21.97
C ARG A 493 -50.03 -27.47 22.59
N MET A 494 -50.09 -28.57 21.84
CA MET A 494 -49.55 -29.86 22.27
C MET A 494 -48.04 -29.78 22.55
N GLY A 495 -47.29 -29.06 21.71
CA GLY A 495 -45.87 -28.81 21.89
C GLY A 495 -45.57 -28.05 23.17
N GLN A 496 -46.27 -26.93 23.41
CA GLN A 496 -46.12 -26.12 24.63
C GLN A 496 -46.39 -26.96 25.89
N TRP A 497 -47.49 -27.71 25.89
CA TRP A 497 -47.86 -28.57 27.02
C TRP A 497 -46.79 -29.61 27.31
N LYS A 498 -46.42 -30.41 26.30
CA LYS A 498 -45.44 -31.49 26.47
C LYS A 498 -44.05 -30.99 26.83
N LEU A 499 -43.60 -29.86 26.26
CA LEU A 499 -42.30 -29.29 26.59
C LEU A 499 -42.30 -28.68 28.00
N SER A 500 -43.40 -28.06 28.43
CA SER A 500 -43.49 -27.52 29.80
C SER A 500 -43.53 -28.64 30.84
N GLU A 501 -44.32 -29.69 30.60
CA GLU A 501 -44.35 -30.89 31.44
C GLU A 501 -42.99 -31.60 31.44
N GLY A 502 -42.40 -31.78 30.26
CA GLY A 502 -41.08 -32.37 30.08
C GLY A 502 -39.98 -31.58 30.79
N ALA A 503 -39.98 -30.25 30.72
CA ALA A 503 -39.00 -29.42 31.41
C ALA A 503 -39.14 -29.53 32.94
N VAL A 504 -40.38 -29.52 33.47
CA VAL A 504 -40.59 -29.75 34.91
C VAL A 504 -40.16 -31.16 35.31
N ALA A 505 -40.51 -32.17 34.54
CA ALA A 505 -40.18 -33.56 34.85
C ALA A 505 -38.67 -33.86 34.72
N ALA A 506 -38.00 -33.31 33.71
CA ALA A 506 -36.59 -33.57 33.43
C ALA A 506 -35.66 -32.79 34.36
N PHE A 507 -36.05 -31.59 34.79
CA PHE A 507 -35.18 -30.73 35.59
C PHE A 507 -35.66 -30.65 37.04
N ARG A 508 -36.92 -30.26 37.31
CA ARG A 508 -37.41 -30.08 38.71
C ARG A 508 -37.48 -31.38 39.50
N ASN A 509 -37.92 -32.49 38.89
CA ASN A 509 -38.12 -33.73 39.64
C ASN A 509 -36.79 -34.36 40.11
N PRO A 510 -35.76 -34.52 39.26
CA PRO A 510 -34.44 -34.98 39.73
C PRO A 510 -33.88 -34.11 40.86
N PHE A 511 -34.06 -32.79 40.76
CA PHE A 511 -33.64 -31.82 41.78
C PHE A 511 -34.36 -31.97 43.12
N ALA A 512 -35.57 -32.52 43.11
CA ALA A 512 -36.35 -32.77 44.32
C ALA A 512 -36.06 -34.15 44.94
N HIS A 513 -35.40 -35.06 44.21
CA HIS A 513 -35.27 -36.48 44.58
C HIS A 513 -33.83 -36.93 44.85
N GLU A 514 -32.82 -36.17 44.44
CA GLU A 514 -31.40 -36.54 44.61
C GLU A 514 -30.56 -35.39 45.21
N GLU A 515 -29.40 -35.74 45.77
CA GLU A 515 -28.45 -34.76 46.32
C GLU A 515 -27.70 -34.02 45.21
N GLU A 516 -27.59 -32.69 45.33
CA GLU A 516 -26.93 -31.83 44.33
C GLU A 516 -25.49 -32.26 44.03
N ASN A 517 -24.71 -32.57 45.07
CA ASN A 517 -23.33 -33.04 44.90
C ASN A 517 -23.25 -34.32 44.07
N ARG A 518 -24.21 -35.24 44.25
CA ARG A 518 -24.25 -36.49 43.51
C ARG A 518 -24.61 -36.26 42.04
N LEU A 519 -25.51 -35.33 41.74
CA LEU A 519 -25.86 -34.94 40.37
C LEU A 519 -24.66 -34.31 39.65
N VAL A 520 -23.87 -33.51 40.35
CA VAL A 520 -22.64 -32.88 39.82
C VAL A 520 -21.52 -33.92 39.63
N GLU A 521 -21.25 -34.75 40.63
CA GLU A 521 -20.19 -35.77 40.59
C GLU A 521 -20.44 -36.85 39.52
N THR A 522 -21.70 -37.14 39.22
CA THR A 522 -22.08 -38.13 38.20
C THR A 522 -22.24 -37.54 36.81
N GLU A 523 -21.99 -36.24 36.63
CA GLU A 523 -22.24 -35.48 35.40
C GLU A 523 -23.70 -35.59 34.91
N ALA A 524 -24.64 -35.94 35.79
CA ALA A 524 -26.07 -36.00 35.47
C ALA A 524 -26.68 -34.58 35.30
N MET A 525 -25.96 -33.54 35.73
CA MET A 525 -26.31 -32.14 35.53
C MET A 525 -25.04 -31.28 35.39
N THR A 526 -24.67 -30.97 34.15
CA THR A 526 -23.54 -30.09 33.83
C THR A 526 -23.97 -28.62 33.73
N TYR A 527 -23.00 -27.71 33.62
CA TYR A 527 -23.30 -26.30 33.33
C TYR A 527 -24.00 -26.14 31.97
N GLN A 528 -23.72 -27.02 31.01
CA GLN A 528 -24.32 -27.00 29.68
C GLN A 528 -25.78 -27.47 29.76
N ASP A 529 -26.09 -28.50 30.54
CA ASP A 529 -27.48 -28.92 30.81
C ASP A 529 -28.29 -27.81 31.48
N CYS A 530 -27.66 -27.02 32.36
CA CYS A 530 -28.26 -25.83 32.95
C CYS A 530 -28.59 -24.77 31.88
N LEU A 531 -27.65 -24.44 30.99
CA LEU A 531 -27.89 -23.49 29.89
C LEU A 531 -28.98 -23.97 28.93
N ASP A 532 -28.99 -25.26 28.58
CA ASP A 532 -30.01 -25.85 27.73
C ASP A 532 -31.39 -25.79 28.41
N GLY A 533 -31.47 -26.13 29.70
CA GLY A 533 -32.67 -25.98 30.50
C GLY A 533 -33.18 -24.54 30.55
N LEU A 534 -32.30 -23.57 30.82
CA LEU A 534 -32.65 -22.14 30.84
C LEU A 534 -33.09 -21.63 29.46
N SER A 535 -32.49 -22.15 28.38
CA SER A 535 -32.84 -21.80 27.00
C SER A 535 -34.21 -22.34 26.62
N ILE A 536 -34.52 -23.60 26.98
CA ILE A 536 -35.85 -24.19 26.81
C ILE A 536 -36.89 -23.38 27.59
N LEU A 537 -36.60 -23.05 28.86
CA LEU A 537 -37.52 -22.23 29.67
C LEU A 537 -37.71 -20.84 29.07
N SER A 538 -36.65 -20.21 28.57
CA SER A 538 -36.74 -18.92 27.90
C SER A 538 -37.59 -18.97 26.64
N HIS A 539 -37.53 -20.07 25.88
CA HIS A 539 -38.41 -20.29 24.73
C HIS A 539 -39.87 -20.43 25.17
N LEU A 540 -40.16 -21.28 26.15
CA LEU A 540 -41.50 -21.50 26.69
C LEU A 540 -42.09 -20.22 27.29
N TYR A 541 -41.27 -19.43 27.99
CA TYR A 541 -41.67 -18.18 28.62
C TYR A 541 -42.09 -17.15 27.57
N ARG A 542 -41.35 -17.00 26.46
CA ARG A 542 -41.73 -16.07 25.37
C ARG A 542 -43.07 -16.42 24.74
N HIS A 543 -43.37 -17.70 24.56
CA HIS A 543 -44.69 -18.12 24.04
C HIS A 543 -45.81 -17.81 25.02
N PHE A 544 -45.57 -18.04 26.30
CA PHE A 544 -46.49 -17.71 27.38
C PHE A 544 -46.73 -16.19 27.47
N GLU A 545 -45.66 -15.40 27.54
CA GLU A 545 -45.71 -13.94 27.65
C GLU A 545 -46.50 -13.30 26.51
N ARG A 546 -46.16 -13.64 25.26
CA ARG A 546 -46.89 -13.15 24.07
C ARG A 546 -48.39 -13.45 24.12
N ALA A 547 -48.77 -14.59 24.68
CA ALA A 547 -50.17 -14.98 24.78
C ALA A 547 -50.90 -14.22 25.89
N THR A 548 -50.22 -13.94 27.01
CA THR A 548 -50.77 -13.14 28.11
C THR A 548 -50.83 -11.64 27.80
N GLU A 549 -49.88 -11.11 27.02
CA GLU A 549 -49.89 -9.70 26.57
C GLU A 549 -50.95 -9.43 25.50
N ALA A 550 -51.32 -10.45 24.70
CA ALA A 550 -52.37 -10.36 23.69
C ALA A 550 -53.80 -10.51 24.24
N ALA A 551 -53.99 -10.67 25.56
CA ALA A 551 -55.32 -10.75 26.17
C ALA A 551 -55.91 -9.34 26.35
N PRO A 552 -57.16 -9.06 25.90
CA PRO A 552 -57.83 -7.81 26.22
C PRO A 552 -58.13 -7.76 27.73
N PRO A 553 -58.14 -6.57 28.35
CA PRO A 553 -58.44 -6.43 29.78
C PRO A 553 -59.86 -6.92 30.09
N ASP A 554 -60.00 -7.67 31.20
CA ASP A 554 -61.23 -8.32 31.65
C ASP A 554 -62.43 -7.37 31.76
N GLU A 555 -63.57 -7.74 31.17
CA GLU A 555 -64.85 -6.99 31.18
C GLU A 555 -65.64 -7.11 32.51
N ASN A 556 -65.08 -7.69 33.57
CA ASN A 556 -65.78 -7.97 34.84
C ASN A 556 -65.43 -7.02 36.00
N THR A 557 -65.41 -5.71 35.74
CA THR A 557 -65.51 -4.69 36.79
C THR A 557 -66.69 -3.75 36.50
N ILE A 558 -67.91 -4.25 36.68
CA ILE A 558 -69.09 -3.40 36.84
C ILE A 558 -69.21 -3.02 38.33
N PRO A 559 -69.24 -1.72 38.70
CA PRO A 559 -69.45 -1.32 40.08
C PRO A 559 -70.95 -1.50 40.44
N ALA A 560 -71.22 -2.14 41.57
CA ALA A 560 -72.56 -2.12 42.16
C ALA A 560 -72.85 -0.70 42.71
N SER A 561 -74.03 -0.21 42.33
CA SER A 561 -74.67 1.05 42.76
C SER A 561 -74.81 1.21 44.26
#